data_AF-A0A9J7XK11-F1
#
_entry.id   AF-A0A9J7XK11-F1
#
_cell.length_a   1.000
_cell.length_b   1.000
_cell.length_c   1.000
_cell.angle_alpha   90.00
_cell.angle_beta   90.00
_cell.angle_gamma   90.00
#
_symmetry.space_group_name_H-M   'P 1'
#
loop_
_entity.id
_entity.type
_entity.pdbx_description
1 polymer ?
#
loop_
_entity_poly.entity_id
_entity_poly.type
_entity_poly.pdbx_seq_one_letter_code
_entity_poly.pdbx_strand_id
1 'polypeptide(L)' 'LATYSDLFKDHVDDQYVGKVHFTAASVNSTSIEIKNTTFEDEACYICSFKVYPFQPKRQTMCLTVKGSTRLM' A
#
# COMPACT_ATOMS: atom_id res chain seq x y z
N LEU A 1 2.22 2.25 8.25
CA LEU A 1 1.78 3.28 7.27
C LEU A 1 2.80 3.41 6.12
N ALA A 2 2.38 3.63 4.87
CA ALA A 2 3.28 3.95 3.75
C ALA A 2 2.85 5.27 3.10
N THR A 3 3.76 6.24 2.98
CA THR A 3 3.48 7.59 2.49
C THR A 3 4.54 8.06 1.51
N TYR A 4 4.15 8.90 0.56
CA TYR A 4 5.06 9.58 -0.35
C TYR A 4 4.80 11.09 -0.36
N SER A 5 5.88 11.88 -0.42
CA SER A 5 5.82 13.32 -0.71
C SER A 5 7.07 13.78 -1.44
N ASP A 6 7.02 14.89 -2.19
CA ASP A 6 8.21 15.36 -2.90
C ASP A 6 9.34 15.82 -1.95
N LEU A 7 8.97 16.30 -0.76
CA LEU A 7 9.87 16.81 0.28
C LEU A 7 10.54 15.68 1.07
N PHE A 8 9.75 14.73 1.57
CA PHE A 8 10.23 13.66 2.45
C PHE A 8 10.46 12.33 1.72
N LYS A 9 10.21 12.30 0.41
CA LYS A 9 10.22 11.10 -0.43
C LYS A 9 9.29 10.02 0.12
N ASP A 10 9.55 8.78 -0.26
CA ASP A 10 8.86 7.61 0.24
C ASP A 10 9.27 7.31 1.68
N HIS A 11 8.27 6.93 2.48
CA HIS A 11 8.45 6.52 3.85
C HIS A 11 7.54 5.33 4.12
N VAL A 12 8.14 4.25 4.60
CA VAL A 12 7.44 3.06 5.10
C VAL A 12 7.74 2.96 6.57
N ASP A 13 6.68 2.89 7.36
CA ASP A 13 6.70 2.69 8.80
C ASP A 13 7.43 1.38 9.14
N ASP A 14 8.25 1.40 10.20
CA ASP A 14 9.28 0.39 10.50
C ASP A 14 8.73 -1.04 10.52
N GLN A 15 7.50 -1.23 11.01
CA GLN A 15 6.84 -2.52 11.07
C GLN A 15 6.52 -3.14 9.69
N TYR A 16 6.56 -2.35 8.61
CA TYR A 16 6.27 -2.78 7.24
C TYR A 16 7.50 -2.74 6.32
N VAL A 17 8.65 -2.30 6.83
CA VAL A 17 9.91 -2.27 6.07
C VAL A 17 10.26 -3.68 5.59
N GLY A 18 10.59 -3.81 4.30
CA GLY A 18 10.88 -5.09 3.66
C GLY A 18 9.65 -5.90 3.24
N LYS A 19 8.47 -5.64 3.81
CA LYS A 19 7.20 -6.25 3.39
C LYS A 19 6.48 -5.41 2.33
N VAL A 20 6.38 -4.11 2.56
CA VAL A 20 5.72 -3.16 1.64
C VAL A 20 6.78 -2.39 0.87
N HIS A 21 6.66 -2.36 -0.45
CA HIS A 21 7.58 -1.66 -1.35
C HIS A 21 6.80 -0.73 -2.28
N PHE A 22 7.35 0.45 -2.57
CA PHE A 22 6.79 1.30 -3.62
C PHE A 22 7.22 0.78 -4.99
N THR A 23 6.24 0.52 -5.86
CA THR A 23 6.48 0.21 -7.28
C THR A 23 6.38 1.45 -8.15
N ALA A 24 5.57 2.42 -7.72
CA ALA A 24 5.54 3.77 -8.27
C ALA A 24 5.34 4.77 -7.12
N ALA A 25 6.15 5.83 -7.11
CA ALA A 25 6.14 6.84 -6.06
C ALA A 25 6.10 8.23 -6.70
N SER A 26 4.89 8.74 -6.92
CA SER A 26 4.66 10.11 -7.37
C SER A 26 3.43 10.71 -6.67
N VAL A 27 3.33 12.05 -6.66
CA VAL A 27 2.20 12.77 -6.03
C VAL A 27 0.87 12.45 -6.71
N ASN A 28 0.90 12.12 -8.00
CA ASN A 28 -0.29 11.89 -8.81
C ASN A 28 -0.64 10.41 -8.97
N SER A 29 0.35 9.53 -8.82
CA SER A 29 0.21 8.09 -8.99
C SER A 29 1.17 7.37 -8.03
N THR A 30 0.60 6.60 -7.11
CA THR A 30 1.35 5.84 -6.12
C THR A 30 0.87 4.41 -6.15
N SER A 31 1.80 3.48 -6.25
CA SER A 31 1.55 2.04 -6.25
C SER A 31 2.48 1.37 -5.25
N ILE A 32 1.92 0.43 -4.49
CA ILE A 32 2.67 -0.38 -3.54
C ILE A 32 2.54 -1.86 -3.88
N GLU A 33 3.56 -2.62 -3.55
CA GLU A 33 3.61 -4.07 -3.61
C GLU A 33 3.79 -4.60 -2.19
N ILE A 34 2.97 -5.59 -1.82
CA ILE A 34 3.08 -6.32 -0.56
C ILE A 34 3.72 -7.67 -0.89
N LYS A 35 4.94 -7.91 -0.38
CA LYS A 35 5.69 -9.15 -0.58
C LYS A 35 5.42 -10.14 0.54
N ASN A 36 5.57 -11.43 0.23
CA ASN A 36 5.41 -12.55 1.17
C ASN A 36 4.07 -12.47 1.93
N THR A 37 2.99 -12.28 1.17
CA THR A 37 1.64 -12.12 1.72
C THR A 37 1.19 -13.36 2.47
N THR A 38 0.64 -13.15 3.65
CA THR A 38 0.10 -14.18 4.54
C THR A 38 -1.39 -13.96 4.75
N PHE A 39 -2.10 -14.94 5.34
CA PHE A 39 -3.52 -14.74 5.69
C PHE A 39 -3.74 -13.59 6.68
N GLU A 40 -2.72 -13.19 7.46
CA GLU A 40 -2.79 -12.03 8.37
C GLU A 40 -2.83 -10.68 7.62
N ASP A 41 -2.42 -10.67 6.35
CA ASP A 41 -2.47 -9.48 5.49
C ASP A 41 -3.84 -9.30 4.81
N GLU A 42 -4.77 -10.21 5.01
CA GLU A 42 -6.14 -10.08 4.50
C GLU A 42 -6.86 -8.93 5.23
N ALA A 43 -6.97 -7.79 4.55
CA ALA A 43 -7.58 -6.59 5.09
C ALA A 43 -8.02 -5.64 3.97
N CYS A 44 -8.84 -4.65 4.33
CA CYS A 44 -9.14 -3.51 3.46
C CYS A 44 -8.15 -2.38 3.71
N TYR A 45 -7.29 -2.15 2.72
CA TYR A 45 -6.30 -1.09 2.68
C TYR A 45 -6.93 0.21 2.16
N ILE A 46 -6.49 1.34 2.69
CA ILE A 46 -6.99 2.66 2.29
C ILE A 46 -5.83 3.45 1.71
N CYS A 47 -5.97 3.84 0.45
CA CYS A 47 -5.12 4.84 -0.17
C CYS A 47 -5.75 6.22 0.01
N SER A 48 -4.97 7.20 0.47
CA SER A 48 -5.47 8.56 0.71
C SER A 48 -4.52 9.59 0.10
N PHE A 49 -4.96 10.26 -0.95
CA PHE A 49 -4.25 11.39 -1.55
C PHE A 49 -4.69 12.69 -0.88
N LYS A 50 -3.72 13.39 -0.27
CA LYS A 50 -3.93 14.75 0.26
C LYS A 50 -3.84 15.74 -0.91
N VAL A 51 -4.96 16.32 -1.30
CA VAL A 51 -5.04 17.25 -2.44
C VAL A 51 -5.54 18.60 -1.95
N TYR A 52 -4.66 19.52 -1.56
CA TYR A 52 -5.05 20.87 -1.14
C TYR A 52 -5.26 21.79 -2.37
N PRO A 53 -6.26 22.69 -2.39
CA PRO A 53 -7.26 23.01 -1.34
C PRO A 53 -8.50 22.11 -1.34
N PHE A 54 -8.53 21.10 -2.20
CA PHE A 54 -9.64 20.16 -2.29
C PHE A 54 -9.70 19.20 -1.09
N GLN A 55 -10.78 18.42 -1.03
CA GLN A 55 -10.86 17.35 -0.05
C GLN A 55 -9.89 16.22 -0.39
N PRO A 56 -9.33 15.53 0.62
CA PRO A 56 -8.52 14.34 0.38
C PRO A 56 -9.32 13.29 -0.40
N LYS A 57 -8.73 12.78 -1.47
CA LYS A 57 -9.32 11.68 -2.24
C LYS A 57 -8.91 10.36 -1.57
N ARG A 58 -9.89 9.54 -1.22
CA ARG A 58 -9.66 8.24 -0.59
C ARG A 58 -10.22 7.12 -1.44
N GLN A 59 -9.51 6.02 -1.49
CA GLN A 59 -9.94 4.80 -2.13
C GLN A 59 -9.62 3.62 -1.24
N THR A 60 -10.61 2.74 -1.07
CA THR A 60 -10.48 1.51 -0.29
C THR A 60 -10.32 0.33 -1.23
N MET A 61 -9.37 -0.54 -0.94
CA MET A 61 -9.06 -1.75 -1.69
C MET A 61 -9.00 -2.91 -0.71
N CYS A 62 -9.81 -3.94 -0.90
CA CYS A 62 -9.79 -5.12 -0.04
C CYS A 62 -8.92 -6.22 -0.67
N LEU A 63 -7.92 -6.67 0.09
CA LEU A 63 -7.04 -7.76 -0.26
C LEU A 63 -7.60 -9.05 0.34
N THR A 64 -7.73 -10.09 -0.48
CA THR A 64 -8.12 -11.43 -0.03
C THR A 64 -7.02 -12.41 -0.42
N VAL A 65 -6.55 -13.20 0.54
CA VAL A 65 -5.43 -14.13 0.34
C VAL A 65 -5.99 -15.54 0.20
N LYS A 66 -5.77 -16.15 -0.97
CA LYS A 66 -6.23 -17.51 -1.26
C LYS A 66 -5.06 -18.47 -1.23
N GLY A 67 -5.15 -19.48 -0.36
CA GLY A 67 -4.23 -20.62 -0.40
C GLY A 67 -4.51 -21.47 -1.64
N SER A 68 -3.51 -21.63 -2.50
CA SER A 68 -3.55 -22.63 -3.57
C SER A 68 -2.75 -23.84 -3.13
N THR A 69 -3.42 -24.83 -2.54
CA THR A 69 -2.83 -26.16 -2.38
C THR A 69 -2.74 -26.80 -3.77
N ARG A 70 -1.52 -26.89 -4.30
CA ARG A 70 -1.27 -27.67 -5.51
C ARG A 70 -1.38 -29.14 -5.10
N LEU A 71 -2.56 -29.72 -5.25
CA LEU A 71 -2.74 -31.17 -5.21
C LEU A 71 -1.97 -31.73 -6.41
N MET A 72 -0.82 -32.36 -6.14
CA MET A 72 -0.13 -33.22 -7.09
C MET A 72 -0.83 -34.57 -7.15
#